data_AF-A0AA94L5W8-F1
#
_entry.id   AF-A0AA94L5W8-F1
#
_cell.length_a   1.000
_cell.length_b   1.000
_cell.length_c   1.000
_cell.angle_alpha   90.00
_cell.angle_beta   90.00
_cell.angle_gamma   90.00
#
_symmetry.space_group_name_H-M   'P 1'
#
loop_
_entity.id
_entity.type
_entity.pdbx_description
1 polymer ?
#
loop_
_entity_poly.entity_id
_entity_poly.type
_entity_poly.pdbx_seq_one_letter_code
_entity_poly.pdbx_strand_id
1 'polypeptide(L)'
;MTKVKCMYYGKRYESKPQGYEIASVQKNLTKTEISIEDLAQGLSHGATFKPAYLNGKKTTDWIQQQLFALDFDEGTTIQEELIRCKELNISPCFGYTSFSYTPEHEKFRLVFCADRVITDIETRDKIQSSLMEAFKHCDIKCKDGSRLFFGGRMLIYEDYSATINTDEIISKHYVEEIKSAKVKKALIANSGKVDKVKKECNIVNKSGENIQAIMDRNADKLRVILGMGDLGVGNNKISSLSPTIKTPLTIFKCQNDLYSYINSIDLAEYLGVSNEMFNCILPSHEDDSPSAHIYISDNGTPLYKCFGCDKVRTIIGITEELAHCRRSEAIEFIKAVYGLELVESDWTRQQKQLMIDSANYLDTEEFKEEFPELSKLIRTRKHHIQKLLMHFTQYVNEDLQVDGKPLFFGSYTTLMKVCEINPNRSQTFSQSLTLFTLLNMLDKVTVEKIPEDELAKARAIAIKYGHKKLTNFYSFEEYGVTSLSNSEEIAKILKENNITLKGISREYVLRTFGTELADKVFPQYKYENKKGTSEKSDDATTELAKMVANAIGTDKYILESELKKTQKMELQWKKSMQEILNAYDLKRVRLNKQIKADFGITCEGYPFVIVRS
;
A
#
# COMPACT_ATOMS: atom_id res chain seq x y z
N MET A 1 40.28 2.80 -27.45
CA MET A 1 39.05 3.30 -26.81
C MET A 1 38.14 2.12 -26.53
N THR A 2 37.70 1.95 -25.29
CA THR A 2 36.75 0.89 -24.90
C THR A 2 35.43 1.12 -25.63
N LYS A 3 35.00 0.13 -26.42
CA LYS A 3 33.69 0.13 -27.10
C LYS A 3 32.71 -0.71 -26.31
N VAL A 4 31.47 -0.23 -26.22
CA VAL A 4 30.38 -0.86 -25.49
C VAL A 4 29.16 -0.98 -26.40
N LYS A 5 28.33 -2.01 -26.14
CA LYS A 5 27.09 -2.24 -26.88
C LYS A 5 25.90 -1.78 -26.06
N CYS A 6 25.07 -0.92 -26.64
CA CYS A 6 23.87 -0.37 -26.01
C CYS A 6 22.78 -0.07 -27.07
N MET A 7 21.61 0.39 -26.63
CA MET A 7 20.65 1.00 -27.55
C MET A 7 20.90 2.52 -27.57
N TYR A 8 21.13 3.10 -28.74
CA TYR A 8 21.46 4.52 -28.86
C TYR A 8 20.68 5.21 -29.98
N TYR A 9 20.28 6.45 -29.74
CA TYR A 9 19.73 7.35 -30.75
C TYR A 9 20.44 8.70 -30.66
N GLY A 10 21.28 8.99 -31.65
CA GLY A 10 22.20 10.13 -31.65
C GLY A 10 21.57 11.50 -31.94
N LYS A 11 20.24 11.60 -32.05
CA LYS A 11 19.58 12.90 -32.23
C LYS A 11 19.70 13.73 -30.96
N ARG A 12 20.35 14.88 -31.08
CA ARG A 12 20.58 15.86 -30.01
C ARG A 12 19.38 16.76 -29.86
N TYR A 13 18.71 16.68 -28.71
CA TYR A 13 17.60 17.57 -28.36
C TYR A 13 18.10 18.70 -27.46
N GLU A 14 17.53 19.89 -27.61
CA GLU A 14 17.83 21.05 -26.73
C GLU A 14 17.00 21.03 -25.44
N SER A 15 15.89 20.29 -25.44
CA SER A 15 14.99 20.11 -24.30
C SER A 15 14.51 18.67 -24.21
N LYS A 16 14.02 18.26 -23.03
CA LYS A 16 13.57 16.88 -22.79
C LYS A 16 12.40 16.55 -23.71
N PRO A 17 12.50 15.52 -24.57
CA PRO A 17 11.41 15.10 -25.47
C PRO A 17 10.10 14.87 -24.70
N GLN A 18 8.97 15.34 -25.24
CA GLN A 18 7.64 15.19 -24.62
C GLN A 18 6.64 14.49 -25.54
N GLY A 19 5.68 13.78 -24.94
CA GLY A 19 4.54 13.20 -25.66
C GLY A 19 4.95 12.33 -26.86
N TYR A 20 4.56 12.75 -28.07
CA TYR A 20 4.81 12.02 -29.32
C TYR A 20 6.32 11.88 -29.64
N GLU A 21 7.16 12.82 -29.18
CA GLU A 21 8.60 12.76 -29.41
C GLU A 21 9.25 11.59 -28.68
N ILE A 22 8.74 11.22 -27.49
CA ILE A 22 9.22 10.05 -26.75
C ILE A 22 8.94 8.77 -27.55
N ALA A 23 7.77 8.67 -28.19
CA ALA A 23 7.44 7.54 -29.05
C ALA A 23 8.37 7.47 -30.27
N SER A 24 8.71 8.62 -30.85
CA SER A 24 9.68 8.73 -31.94
C SER A 24 11.09 8.31 -31.49
N VAL A 25 11.57 8.79 -30.34
CA VAL A 25 12.86 8.39 -29.76
C VAL A 25 12.92 6.88 -29.54
N GLN A 26 11.90 6.28 -28.94
CA GLN A 26 11.85 4.83 -28.73
C GLN A 26 11.81 4.02 -30.04
N LYS A 27 11.25 4.58 -31.11
CA LYS A 27 11.24 3.93 -32.44
C LYS A 27 12.61 3.96 -33.10
N ASN A 28 13.40 5.01 -32.87
CA ASN A 28 14.68 5.25 -33.53
C ASN A 28 15.91 4.81 -32.72
N LEU A 29 15.73 4.27 -31.51
CA LEU A 29 16.81 3.59 -30.79
C LEU A 29 17.26 2.36 -31.56
N THR A 30 18.55 2.30 -31.89
CA THR A 30 19.16 1.18 -32.59
C THR A 30 20.22 0.51 -31.74
N LYS A 31 20.44 -0.78 -31.98
CA LYS A 31 21.58 -1.54 -31.47
C LYS A 31 22.87 -0.90 -31.99
N THR A 32 23.69 -0.37 -31.10
CA THR A 32 24.89 0.40 -31.48
C THR A 32 26.09 -0.08 -30.67
N GLU A 33 27.24 -0.18 -31.33
CA GLU A 33 28.54 -0.31 -30.69
C GLU A 33 29.24 1.05 -30.76
N ILE A 34 29.48 1.66 -29.60
CA ILE A 34 29.92 3.05 -29.47
C ILE A 34 31.08 3.14 -28.47
N SER A 35 31.98 4.10 -28.65
CA SER A 35 33.00 4.38 -27.63
C SER A 35 32.35 5.06 -26.41
N ILE A 36 32.91 4.86 -25.21
CA ILE A 36 32.38 5.52 -24.01
C ILE A 36 32.46 7.05 -24.14
N GLU A 37 33.52 7.57 -24.77
CA GLU A 37 33.71 9.00 -25.05
C GLU A 37 32.63 9.56 -25.99
N ASP A 38 32.37 8.91 -27.13
CA ASP A 38 31.32 9.34 -28.06
C ASP A 38 29.92 9.28 -27.43
N LEU A 39 29.69 8.28 -26.58
CA LEU A 39 28.43 8.15 -25.83
C LEU A 39 28.28 9.28 -24.81
N ALA A 40 29.33 9.58 -24.05
CA ALA A 40 29.35 10.67 -23.08
C ALA A 40 29.09 12.02 -23.76
N GLN A 41 29.77 12.29 -24.89
CA GLN A 41 29.56 13.48 -25.70
C GLN A 41 28.15 13.54 -26.31
N GLY A 42 27.59 12.41 -26.73
CA GLY A 42 26.21 12.36 -27.21
C GLY A 42 25.21 12.73 -26.11
N LEU A 43 25.31 12.08 -24.95
CA LEU A 43 24.37 12.25 -23.83
C LEU A 43 24.47 13.61 -23.16
N SER A 44 25.67 14.20 -23.07
CA SER A 44 25.85 15.58 -22.58
C SER A 44 25.28 16.63 -23.52
N HIS A 45 24.97 16.28 -24.77
CA HIS A 45 24.33 17.16 -25.76
C HIS A 45 22.93 16.65 -26.17
N GLY A 46 22.24 15.95 -25.28
CA GLY A 46 20.82 15.66 -25.44
C GLY A 46 20.48 14.45 -26.31
N ALA A 47 21.44 13.59 -26.66
CA ALA A 47 21.14 12.27 -27.23
C ALA A 47 20.46 11.35 -26.20
N THR A 48 19.93 10.20 -26.64
CA THR A 48 19.22 9.27 -25.75
C THR A 48 19.76 7.85 -25.89
N PHE A 49 19.83 7.11 -24.78
CA PHE A 49 20.26 5.72 -24.80
C PHE A 49 19.49 4.83 -23.81
N LYS A 50 19.60 3.53 -24.00
CA LYS A 50 19.37 2.52 -22.97
C LYS A 50 20.71 1.82 -22.70
N PRO A 51 21.14 1.66 -21.43
CA PRO A 51 22.40 1.00 -21.12
C PRO A 51 22.46 -0.45 -21.63
N ALA A 52 21.32 -1.14 -21.64
CA ALA A 52 21.20 -2.50 -22.15
C ALA A 52 21.26 -2.57 -23.68
N TYR A 53 21.77 -3.69 -24.19
CA TYR A 53 21.66 -4.12 -25.57
C TYR A 53 20.46 -5.07 -25.71
N LEU A 54 19.46 -4.68 -26.51
CA LEU A 54 18.14 -5.34 -26.55
C LEU A 54 17.79 -5.84 -27.96
N ASN A 55 17.08 -6.96 -28.07
CA ASN A 55 16.44 -7.42 -29.31
C ASN A 55 14.96 -6.99 -29.41
N GLY A 56 14.68 -5.77 -28.96
CA GLY A 56 13.32 -5.26 -28.84
C GLY A 56 13.28 -4.01 -27.98
N LYS A 57 12.21 -3.83 -27.22
CA LYS A 57 11.97 -2.60 -26.44
C LYS A 57 11.82 -2.83 -24.94
N LYS A 58 11.53 -4.06 -24.52
CA LYS A 58 11.24 -4.42 -23.13
C LYS A 58 12.40 -5.20 -22.51
N THR A 59 12.37 -5.34 -21.20
CA THR A 59 13.37 -6.13 -20.44
C THR A 59 13.37 -7.61 -20.81
N THR A 60 12.23 -8.15 -21.27
CA THR A 60 12.15 -9.51 -21.84
C THR A 60 13.00 -9.69 -23.09
N ASP A 61 13.37 -8.60 -23.75
CA ASP A 61 14.19 -8.61 -24.98
C ASP A 61 15.68 -8.34 -24.67
N TRP A 62 16.09 -8.40 -23.40
CA TRP A 62 17.45 -8.11 -22.96
C TRP A 62 18.44 -9.18 -23.43
N ILE A 63 19.59 -8.74 -23.95
CA ILE A 63 20.65 -9.63 -24.47
C ILE A 63 21.89 -9.55 -23.58
N GLN A 64 22.39 -8.34 -23.37
CA GLN A 64 23.60 -8.09 -22.58
C GLN A 64 23.68 -6.62 -22.14
N GLN A 65 24.52 -6.34 -21.16
CA GLN A 65 24.76 -4.98 -20.67
C GLN A 65 26.19 -4.87 -20.13
N GLN A 66 26.82 -3.73 -20.36
CA GLN A 66 28.10 -3.38 -19.72
C GLN A 66 28.05 -2.01 -19.03
N LEU A 67 27.12 -1.14 -19.44
CA LEU A 67 26.90 0.15 -18.80
C LEU A 67 25.77 0.09 -17.78
N PHE A 68 25.92 0.80 -16.68
CA PHE A 68 24.90 0.95 -15.63
C PHE A 68 24.76 2.43 -15.33
N ALA A 69 23.55 2.97 -15.37
CA ALA A 69 23.30 4.38 -15.15
C ALA A 69 22.46 4.59 -13.89
N LEU A 70 22.84 5.60 -13.10
CA LEU A 70 22.10 6.09 -11.95
C LEU A 70 21.60 7.51 -12.26
N ASP A 71 20.33 7.78 -11.96
CA ASP A 71 19.68 9.08 -12.16
C ASP A 71 19.49 9.76 -10.80
N PHE A 72 19.97 11.00 -10.64
CA PHE A 72 19.88 11.75 -9.39
C PHE A 72 19.04 13.00 -9.64
N ASP A 73 17.88 13.08 -8.97
CA ASP A 73 16.90 14.16 -9.15
C ASP A 73 16.81 15.09 -7.93
N GLU A 74 16.91 14.56 -6.70
CA GLU A 74 16.75 15.32 -5.45
C GLU A 74 17.56 14.68 -4.31
N GLY A 75 17.96 15.47 -3.31
CA GLY A 75 18.53 14.97 -2.05
C GLY A 75 20.04 14.78 -2.01
N THR A 76 20.77 15.16 -3.07
CA THR A 76 22.25 15.15 -3.14
C THR A 76 22.74 16.14 -4.19
N THR A 77 24.03 16.44 -4.19
CA THR A 77 24.73 17.27 -5.19
C THR A 77 25.74 16.44 -6.00
N ILE A 78 26.15 16.97 -7.16
CA ILE A 78 27.19 16.38 -8.02
C ILE A 78 28.47 16.16 -7.22
N GLN A 79 28.88 17.15 -6.43
CA GLN A 79 30.11 17.07 -5.66
C GLN A 79 30.04 16.01 -4.56
N GLU A 80 28.91 15.91 -3.84
CA GLU A 80 28.70 14.90 -2.80
C GLU A 80 28.78 13.48 -3.38
N GLU A 81 28.10 13.20 -4.50
CA GLU A 81 28.14 11.87 -5.12
C GLU A 81 29.51 11.55 -5.72
N LEU A 82 30.25 12.52 -6.26
CA LEU A 82 31.62 12.30 -6.72
C LEU A 82 32.61 12.06 -5.58
N ILE A 83 32.42 12.70 -4.41
CA ILE A 83 33.17 12.36 -3.18
C ILE A 83 32.82 10.94 -2.75
N ARG A 84 31.53 10.58 -2.76
CA ARG A 84 31.07 9.24 -2.43
C ARG A 84 31.67 8.16 -3.33
N CYS A 85 31.79 8.44 -4.63
CA CYS A 85 32.48 7.56 -5.58
C CYS A 85 33.93 7.26 -5.14
N LYS A 86 34.66 8.28 -4.67
CA LYS A 86 36.04 8.13 -4.17
C LYS A 86 36.09 7.34 -2.86
N GLU A 87 35.17 7.62 -1.93
CA GLU A 87 35.10 6.90 -0.64
C GLU A 87 34.83 5.41 -0.82
N LEU A 88 33.97 5.07 -1.78
CA LEU A 88 33.58 3.68 -2.07
C LEU A 88 34.55 2.98 -3.00
N ASN A 89 35.47 3.71 -3.63
CA ASN A 89 36.29 3.23 -4.73
C ASN A 89 35.45 2.67 -5.89
N ILE A 90 34.35 3.36 -6.21
CA ILE A 90 33.42 3.03 -7.30
C ILE A 90 33.37 4.26 -8.22
N SER A 91 34.21 4.28 -9.25
CA SER A 91 34.30 5.41 -10.18
C SER A 91 33.35 5.23 -11.37
N PRO A 92 32.54 6.24 -11.73
CA PRO A 92 31.83 6.25 -12.99
C PRO A 92 32.82 6.42 -14.15
N CYS A 93 32.45 5.97 -15.35
CA CYS A 93 33.22 6.24 -16.56
C CYS A 93 32.93 7.64 -17.12
N PHE A 94 31.73 8.17 -16.84
CA PHE A 94 31.37 9.57 -17.07
C PHE A 94 30.10 9.95 -16.31
N GLY A 95 29.83 11.25 -16.20
CA GLY A 95 28.57 11.79 -15.69
C GLY A 95 28.11 13.00 -16.49
N TYR A 96 26.80 13.25 -16.56
CA TYR A 96 26.23 14.41 -17.26
C TYR A 96 24.98 14.96 -16.56
N THR A 97 24.71 16.25 -16.74
CA THR A 97 23.48 16.89 -16.23
C THR A 97 22.26 16.44 -17.01
N SER A 98 21.09 16.46 -16.38
CA SER A 98 19.81 16.27 -17.07
C SER A 98 19.35 17.57 -17.75
N PHE A 99 18.35 17.49 -18.64
CA PHE A 99 17.72 18.69 -19.25
C PHE A 99 17.14 19.70 -18.26
N SER A 100 16.77 19.26 -17.06
CA SER A 100 16.11 20.06 -16.02
C SER A 100 17.04 20.47 -14.88
N TYR A 101 18.37 20.34 -15.08
CA TYR A 101 19.38 20.82 -14.15
C TYR A 101 19.29 22.35 -13.94
N THR A 102 19.37 22.79 -12.69
CA THR A 102 19.69 24.17 -12.31
C THR A 102 20.73 24.16 -11.19
N PRO A 103 21.46 25.27 -10.93
CA PRO A 103 22.41 25.35 -9.81
C PRO A 103 21.77 25.09 -8.44
N GLU A 104 20.49 25.44 -8.27
CA GLU A 104 19.74 25.22 -7.02
C GLU A 104 19.21 23.79 -6.90
N HIS A 105 19.07 23.08 -8.02
CA HIS A 105 18.52 21.73 -8.12
C HIS A 105 19.37 20.89 -9.09
N GLU A 106 20.44 20.31 -8.54
CA GLU A 106 21.41 19.55 -9.32
C GLU A 106 20.86 18.18 -9.76
N LYS A 107 20.28 18.14 -10.96
CA LYS A 107 19.79 16.90 -11.58
C LYS A 107 20.80 16.34 -12.56
N PHE A 108 21.33 15.15 -12.29
CA PHE A 108 22.43 14.58 -13.07
C PHE A 108 22.41 13.05 -13.10
N ARG A 109 23.24 12.47 -13.95
CA ARG A 109 23.39 11.03 -14.12
C ARG A 109 24.84 10.63 -14.04
N LEU A 110 25.12 9.54 -13.34
CA LEU A 110 26.43 8.89 -13.34
C LEU A 110 26.33 7.55 -14.07
N VAL A 111 27.27 7.28 -14.96
CA VAL A 111 27.30 6.06 -15.77
C VAL A 111 28.56 5.26 -15.44
N PHE A 112 28.38 4.01 -15.05
CA PHE A 112 29.43 3.07 -14.65
C PHE A 112 29.60 2.00 -15.72
N CYS A 113 30.84 1.60 -15.98
CA CYS A 113 31.17 0.54 -16.93
C CYS A 113 31.66 -0.69 -16.19
N ALA A 114 31.00 -1.83 -16.35
CA ALA A 114 31.45 -3.09 -15.77
C ALA A 114 32.79 -3.56 -16.37
N ASP A 115 33.61 -4.19 -15.53
CA ASP A 115 34.87 -4.86 -15.90
C ASP A 115 34.71 -5.98 -16.93
N ARG A 116 33.49 -6.50 -17.10
CA ARG A 116 33.12 -7.51 -18.09
C ARG A 116 31.71 -7.28 -18.67
N VAL A 117 31.45 -7.88 -19.82
CA VAL A 117 30.11 -7.90 -20.42
C VAL A 117 29.22 -8.84 -19.62
N ILE A 118 28.06 -8.35 -19.19
CA ILE A 118 27.07 -9.14 -18.45
C ILE A 118 26.04 -9.69 -19.43
N THR A 119 25.89 -11.00 -19.47
CA THR A 119 24.96 -11.75 -20.33
C THR A 119 23.90 -12.53 -19.53
N ASP A 120 23.96 -12.44 -18.20
CA ASP A 120 22.97 -13.00 -17.28
C ASP A 120 22.17 -11.86 -16.62
N ILE A 121 20.84 -11.92 -16.76
CA ILE A 121 19.96 -10.86 -16.28
C ILE A 121 19.94 -10.78 -14.75
N GLU A 122 20.09 -11.92 -14.06
CA GLU A 122 20.10 -11.95 -12.60
C GLU A 122 21.35 -11.25 -12.06
N THR A 123 22.52 -11.53 -12.66
CA THR A 123 23.78 -10.83 -12.36
C THR A 123 23.66 -9.33 -12.65
N ARG A 124 23.04 -8.95 -13.77
CA ARG A 124 22.77 -7.54 -14.10
C ARG A 124 21.94 -6.88 -13.00
N ASP A 125 20.88 -7.53 -12.54
CA ASP A 125 19.98 -6.99 -11.51
C ASP A 125 20.67 -6.86 -10.15
N LYS A 126 21.57 -7.80 -9.81
CA LYS A 126 22.44 -7.72 -8.64
C LYS A 126 23.35 -6.49 -8.72
N ILE A 127 24.07 -6.30 -9.82
CA ILE A 127 24.97 -5.15 -10.02
C ILE A 127 24.21 -3.83 -9.94
N GLN A 128 23.07 -3.72 -10.64
CA GLN A 128 22.24 -2.50 -10.62
C GLN A 128 21.75 -2.19 -9.20
N SER A 129 21.30 -3.21 -8.45
CA SER A 129 20.83 -3.04 -7.07
C SER A 129 21.95 -2.65 -6.12
N SER A 130 23.13 -3.25 -6.25
CA SER A 130 24.33 -2.91 -5.49
C SER A 130 24.77 -1.46 -5.70
N LEU A 131 24.77 -0.99 -6.96
CA LEU A 131 25.06 0.41 -7.27
C LEU A 131 24.01 1.34 -6.64
N MET A 132 22.73 0.99 -6.70
CA MET A 132 21.68 1.81 -6.09
C MET A 132 21.75 1.85 -4.56
N GLU A 133 22.19 0.76 -3.90
CA GLU A 133 22.41 0.74 -2.45
C GLU A 133 23.65 1.55 -2.05
N ALA A 134 24.71 1.48 -2.86
CA ALA A 134 25.92 2.28 -2.68
C ALA A 134 25.63 3.80 -2.75
N PHE A 135 24.67 4.19 -3.60
CA PHE A 135 24.29 5.57 -3.89
C PHE A 135 22.79 5.83 -3.63
N LYS A 136 22.43 6.02 -2.35
CA LYS A 136 21.04 6.01 -1.82
C LYS A 136 20.11 7.10 -2.35
N HIS A 137 20.64 8.13 -3.02
CA HIS A 137 19.88 9.26 -3.55
C HIS A 137 19.47 9.11 -5.04
N CYS A 138 19.74 7.95 -5.66
CA CYS A 138 19.35 7.72 -7.05
C CYS A 138 17.87 7.29 -7.24
N ASP A 139 17.28 7.58 -8.41
CA ASP A 139 15.90 7.21 -8.78
C ASP A 139 15.74 5.69 -8.76
N ILE A 140 14.78 5.22 -7.97
CA ILE A 140 14.42 3.81 -7.81
C ILE A 140 14.09 3.15 -9.15
N LYS A 141 13.63 3.92 -10.15
CA LYS A 141 13.30 3.40 -11.48
C LYS A 141 14.54 2.98 -12.30
N CYS A 142 15.76 3.20 -11.81
CA CYS A 142 16.98 2.68 -12.44
C CYS A 142 17.07 1.15 -12.42
N LYS A 143 16.25 0.46 -11.61
CA LYS A 143 16.17 -1.02 -11.57
C LYS A 143 15.73 -1.66 -12.89
N ASP A 144 14.96 -0.97 -13.74
CA ASP A 144 14.43 -1.56 -14.98
C ASP A 144 15.54 -1.86 -16.02
N GLY A 145 15.65 -3.13 -16.43
CA GLY A 145 16.51 -3.66 -17.50
C GLY A 145 16.47 -2.91 -18.82
N SER A 146 15.34 -2.27 -19.13
CA SER A 146 15.08 -1.59 -20.39
C SER A 146 14.93 -0.06 -20.22
N ARG A 147 15.39 0.47 -19.08
CA ARG A 147 15.26 1.89 -18.73
C ARG A 147 15.86 2.80 -19.80
N LEU A 148 15.08 3.81 -20.19
CA LEU A 148 15.46 4.87 -21.10
C LEU A 148 16.08 6.03 -20.31
N PHE A 149 17.26 6.48 -20.72
CA PHE A 149 17.92 7.65 -20.16
C PHE A 149 18.07 8.72 -21.24
N PHE A 150 17.39 9.84 -21.00
CA PHE A 150 17.55 11.04 -21.82
C PHE A 150 18.86 11.73 -21.46
N GLY A 151 19.49 12.35 -22.44
CA GLY A 151 20.63 13.22 -22.26
C GLY A 151 20.30 14.49 -21.46
N GLY A 152 21.24 15.41 -21.46
CA GLY A 152 21.02 16.77 -21.01
C GLY A 152 22.00 17.73 -21.65
N ARG A 153 22.67 18.55 -20.83
CA ARG A 153 23.31 19.78 -21.33
C ARG A 153 24.81 19.89 -21.11
N MET A 154 25.36 19.14 -20.16
CA MET A 154 26.73 19.33 -19.73
C MET A 154 27.34 18.02 -19.22
N LEU A 155 28.58 17.76 -19.61
CA LEU A 155 29.41 16.70 -19.03
C LEU A 155 29.99 17.20 -17.70
N ILE A 156 29.87 16.39 -16.64
CA ILE A 156 30.25 16.78 -15.26
C ILE A 156 31.39 15.94 -14.69
N TYR A 157 31.69 14.80 -15.32
CA TYR A 157 32.79 13.93 -14.95
C TYR A 157 33.17 13.06 -16.15
N GLU A 158 34.47 12.80 -16.33
CA GLU A 158 34.99 11.87 -17.33
C GLU A 158 36.18 11.09 -16.79
N ASP A 159 36.11 9.77 -16.95
CA ASP A 159 37.23 8.83 -16.83
C ASP A 159 36.90 7.62 -17.71
N TYR A 160 37.07 7.78 -19.02
CA TYR A 160 36.56 6.81 -20.01
C TYR A 160 37.21 5.42 -19.93
N SER A 161 38.28 5.25 -19.14
CA SER A 161 38.90 3.96 -18.86
C SER A 161 38.45 3.34 -17.53
N ALA A 162 37.74 4.10 -16.68
CA ALA A 162 37.24 3.58 -15.41
C ALA A 162 36.27 2.42 -15.63
N THR A 163 36.53 1.34 -14.91
CA THR A 163 35.62 0.20 -14.82
C THR A 163 35.38 -0.17 -13.37
N ILE A 164 34.22 -0.74 -13.10
CA ILE A 164 33.84 -1.22 -11.79
C ILE A 164 34.06 -2.73 -11.70
N ASN A 165 34.65 -3.19 -10.59
CA ASN A 165 34.75 -4.62 -10.29
C ASN A 165 33.37 -5.13 -9.89
N THR A 166 32.75 -5.93 -10.77
CA THR A 166 31.37 -6.37 -10.59
C THR A 166 31.20 -7.31 -9.41
N ASP A 167 32.14 -8.23 -9.18
CA ASP A 167 32.08 -9.16 -8.04
C ASP A 167 32.29 -8.44 -6.71
N GLU A 168 33.21 -7.47 -6.66
CA GLU A 168 33.46 -6.67 -5.47
C GLU A 168 32.23 -5.82 -5.10
N ILE A 169 31.60 -5.18 -6.08
CA ILE A 169 30.39 -4.38 -5.85
C ILE A 169 29.24 -5.23 -5.36
N ILE A 170 29.02 -6.41 -5.96
CA ILE A 170 28.00 -7.34 -5.47
C ILE A 170 28.35 -7.75 -4.04
N SER A 171 29.58 -8.18 -3.77
CA SER A 171 29.97 -8.66 -2.44
C SER A 171 29.83 -7.61 -1.33
N LYS A 172 30.07 -6.32 -1.63
CA LYS A 172 30.07 -5.23 -0.65
C LYS A 172 28.72 -4.55 -0.49
N HIS A 173 27.95 -4.45 -1.57
CA HIS A 173 26.78 -3.58 -1.63
C HIS A 173 25.50 -4.29 -2.07
N TYR A 174 25.58 -5.55 -2.53
CA TYR A 174 24.37 -6.32 -2.80
C TYR A 174 23.70 -6.68 -1.48
N VAL A 175 22.62 -5.98 -1.19
CA VAL A 175 21.63 -6.43 -0.22
C VAL A 175 20.65 -7.25 -1.03
N GLU A 176 20.57 -8.57 -0.76
CA GLU A 176 19.50 -9.37 -1.32
C GLU A 176 18.19 -8.63 -1.06
N GLU A 177 17.40 -8.40 -2.11
CA GLU A 177 16.01 -8.02 -1.92
C GLU A 177 15.37 -9.15 -1.13
N ILE A 178 15.31 -8.98 0.17
CA ILE A 178 14.34 -9.62 1.01
C ILE A 178 13.02 -9.12 0.43
N LYS A 179 12.42 -9.91 -0.47
CA LYS A 179 10.97 -9.93 -0.69
C LYS A 179 10.39 -9.76 0.69
N SER A 180 9.80 -8.60 0.95
CA SER A 180 9.56 -8.08 2.28
C SER A 180 8.65 -9.04 3.07
N ALA A 181 9.28 -9.97 3.80
CA ALA A 181 8.69 -10.89 4.76
C ALA A 181 9.72 -11.65 5.62
N LYS A 182 11.03 -11.73 5.27
CA LYS A 182 11.94 -12.70 5.91
C LYS A 182 13.01 -12.22 6.90
N VAL A 183 13.18 -10.92 7.20
CA VAL A 183 14.24 -10.51 8.16
C VAL A 183 13.70 -9.64 9.29
N LYS A 184 13.14 -10.32 10.29
CA LYS A 184 13.18 -9.86 11.69
C LYS A 184 13.66 -10.95 12.65
N LYS A 185 14.34 -12.02 12.19
CA LYS A 185 14.62 -13.20 13.05
C LYS A 185 16.05 -13.76 13.08
N ALA A 186 17.08 -13.00 12.69
CA ALA A 186 18.48 -13.48 12.77
C ALA A 186 19.40 -12.49 13.47
N LEU A 187 19.04 -12.10 14.70
CA LEU A 187 19.98 -11.66 15.73
C LEU A 187 19.77 -12.60 16.92
N ILE A 188 20.28 -13.83 16.81
CA ILE A 188 20.74 -14.75 17.86
C ILE A 188 21.30 -15.96 17.10
N ALA A 189 22.63 -16.02 16.95
CA ALA A 189 23.46 -17.23 17.00
C ALA A 189 24.81 -16.93 16.34
N ASN A 190 25.79 -16.68 17.19
CA ASN A 190 27.18 -16.44 16.88
C ASN A 190 27.90 -17.69 16.32
N SER A 191 28.85 -17.42 15.43
CA SER A 191 30.19 -18.02 15.29
C SER A 191 30.37 -19.55 15.33
N GLY A 192 30.88 -20.10 14.22
CA GLY A 192 31.58 -21.39 14.21
C GLY A 192 31.87 -21.88 12.80
N LYS A 193 32.98 -21.42 12.19
CA LYS A 193 33.53 -21.99 10.96
C LYS A 193 34.09 -23.39 11.25
N VAL A 194 33.62 -24.42 10.55
CA VAL A 194 34.39 -25.64 10.24
C VAL A 194 34.16 -26.00 8.76
N ASP A 195 35.22 -26.50 8.15
CA ASP A 195 35.54 -26.55 6.73
C ASP A 195 34.68 -27.40 5.80
N LYS A 196 34.83 -27.06 4.51
CA LYS A 196 34.32 -27.67 3.28
C LYS A 196 34.33 -29.20 3.27
N VAL A 197 33.16 -29.81 3.09
CA VAL A 197 33.00 -31.06 2.32
C VAL A 197 31.74 -30.92 1.44
N LYS A 198 31.93 -31.01 0.12
CA LYS A 198 30.84 -31.18 -0.85
C LYS A 198 30.08 -32.45 -0.49
N LYS A 199 28.80 -32.34 -0.16
CA LYS A 199 27.89 -33.50 -0.08
C LYS A 199 26.82 -33.31 -1.13
N GLU A 200 26.94 -34.05 -2.22
CA GLU A 200 25.87 -34.28 -3.18
C GLU A 200 24.63 -34.74 -2.41
N CYS A 201 23.51 -34.05 -2.58
CA CYS A 201 22.26 -34.44 -1.97
C CYS A 201 21.50 -35.33 -2.96
N ASN A 202 21.48 -36.62 -2.67
CA ASN A 202 20.61 -37.59 -3.32
C ASN A 202 19.15 -37.19 -3.09
N ILE A 203 18.46 -36.77 -4.16
CA ILE A 203 17.01 -36.61 -4.19
C ILE A 203 16.42 -38.02 -4.23
N VAL A 204 16.13 -38.59 -3.06
CA VAL A 204 15.32 -39.81 -2.90
C VAL A 204 13.90 -39.34 -2.58
N ASN A 205 12.89 -39.87 -3.30
CA ASN A 205 11.44 -39.67 -3.16
C ASN A 205 10.93 -39.15 -1.79
N LYS A 206 10.89 -37.83 -1.57
CA LYS A 206 10.40 -37.19 -0.31
C LYS A 206 8.94 -36.72 -0.32
N SER A 207 8.30 -36.59 -1.49
CA SER A 207 6.94 -36.04 -1.57
C SER A 207 5.90 -36.85 -0.79
N GLY A 208 6.01 -38.18 -0.79
CA GLY A 208 5.07 -39.06 -0.07
C GLY A 208 5.16 -38.92 1.47
N GLU A 209 6.34 -38.64 2.02
CA GLU A 209 6.53 -38.63 3.49
C GLU A 209 5.93 -37.38 4.14
N ASN A 210 6.11 -36.21 3.52
CA ASN A 210 5.50 -34.95 3.96
C ASN A 210 3.97 -35.08 3.96
N ILE A 211 3.42 -35.51 2.81
CA ILE A 211 1.97 -35.66 2.63
C ILE A 211 1.42 -36.66 3.64
N GLN A 212 2.06 -37.80 3.84
CA GLN A 212 1.62 -38.77 4.85
C GLN A 212 1.66 -38.17 6.27
N ALA A 213 2.71 -37.43 6.63
CA ALA A 213 2.78 -36.78 7.93
C ALA A 213 1.67 -35.72 8.13
N ILE A 214 1.27 -35.02 7.06
CA ILE A 214 0.13 -34.09 7.06
C ILE A 214 -1.18 -34.87 7.24
N MET A 215 -1.40 -35.93 6.46
CA MET A 215 -2.60 -36.79 6.55
C MET A 215 -2.78 -37.36 7.96
N ASP A 216 -1.69 -37.83 8.57
CA ASP A 216 -1.67 -38.38 9.93
C ASP A 216 -1.71 -37.29 11.03
N ARG A 217 -1.63 -36.00 10.65
CA ARG A 217 -1.43 -34.86 11.57
C ARG A 217 -0.25 -35.06 12.53
N ASN A 218 0.81 -35.71 12.07
CA ASN A 218 2.02 -35.97 12.85
C ASN A 218 3.03 -34.82 12.71
N ALA A 219 2.90 -33.83 13.60
CA ALA A 219 3.66 -32.59 13.50
C ALA A 219 5.16 -32.81 13.73
N ASP A 220 5.52 -33.71 14.64
CA ASP A 220 6.93 -34.01 14.95
C ASP A 220 7.62 -34.72 13.78
N LYS A 221 6.94 -35.68 13.13
CA LYS A 221 7.45 -36.33 11.93
C LYS A 221 7.67 -35.30 10.81
N LEU A 222 6.69 -34.43 10.56
CA LEU A 222 6.83 -33.41 9.51
C LEU A 222 7.96 -32.42 9.83
N ARG A 223 8.10 -32.03 11.10
CA ARG A 223 9.20 -31.17 11.56
C ARG A 223 10.57 -31.79 11.29
N VAL A 224 10.74 -33.07 11.62
CA VAL A 224 11.97 -33.82 11.33
C VAL A 224 12.25 -33.87 9.82
N ILE A 225 11.23 -34.13 9.00
CA ILE A 225 11.38 -34.17 7.53
C ILE A 225 11.83 -32.81 6.97
N LEU A 226 11.29 -31.71 7.51
CA LEU A 226 11.63 -30.33 7.15
C LEU A 226 13.00 -29.88 7.71
N GLY A 227 13.75 -30.77 8.38
CA GLY A 227 15.04 -30.43 8.98
C GLY A 227 14.92 -29.44 10.15
N MET A 228 13.73 -29.31 10.73
CA MET A 228 13.46 -28.49 11.90
C MET A 228 13.69 -29.36 13.14
N GLY A 229 14.42 -28.84 14.13
CA GLY A 229 14.79 -29.58 15.33
C GLY A 229 13.61 -29.83 16.29
N ASP A 230 13.82 -30.53 17.41
CA ASP A 230 12.76 -30.85 18.37
C ASP A 230 12.22 -29.58 19.09
N LEU A 231 10.93 -29.53 19.44
CA LEU A 231 10.33 -28.39 20.17
C LEU A 231 10.51 -28.48 21.70
N GLY A 232 10.97 -29.61 22.23
CA GLY A 232 11.30 -29.73 23.65
C GLY A 232 10.12 -29.51 24.62
N VAL A 233 8.87 -29.64 24.15
CA VAL A 233 7.66 -29.63 25.00
C VAL A 233 7.23 -31.09 25.19
N GLY A 234 7.66 -31.71 26.30
CA GLY A 234 7.74 -33.16 26.45
C GLY A 234 6.51 -33.91 26.97
N ASN A 235 6.43 -35.20 26.62
CA ASN A 235 6.32 -36.35 27.54
C ASN A 235 6.09 -37.66 26.75
N ASN A 236 7.16 -38.36 26.37
CA ASN A 236 7.34 -39.81 26.59
C ASN A 236 8.53 -40.38 25.78
N LYS A 237 9.30 -41.20 26.48
CA LYS A 237 10.40 -42.09 26.05
C LYS A 237 10.45 -42.42 24.56
N ILE A 238 11.41 -41.85 23.84
CA ILE A 238 12.18 -42.59 22.83
C ILE A 238 13.66 -42.23 23.00
N SER A 239 14.43 -43.23 23.40
CA SER A 239 15.89 -43.19 23.50
C SER A 239 16.51 -43.34 22.11
N SER A 240 17.14 -42.29 21.60
CA SER A 240 18.27 -42.44 20.67
C SER A 240 19.04 -41.12 20.53
N LEU A 241 20.35 -41.22 20.69
CA LEU A 241 21.31 -40.13 20.67
C LEU A 241 21.27 -39.32 19.36
N SER A 242 20.84 -38.07 19.43
CA SER A 242 21.18 -37.01 18.47
C SER A 242 21.11 -35.66 19.21
N PRO A 243 21.97 -34.67 18.89
CA PRO A 243 21.98 -33.39 19.59
C PRO A 243 20.65 -32.68 19.33
N THR A 244 19.87 -32.46 20.40
CA THR A 244 18.54 -31.87 20.35
C THR A 244 18.64 -30.39 19.94
N ILE A 245 18.55 -30.10 18.65
CA ILE A 245 18.41 -28.72 18.15
C ILE A 245 17.02 -28.26 18.60
N LYS A 246 16.93 -27.39 19.61
CA LYS A 246 15.65 -26.81 20.02
C LYS A 246 15.19 -25.82 18.96
N THR A 247 14.02 -26.04 18.36
CA THR A 247 13.44 -25.07 17.43
C THR A 247 12.89 -23.89 18.23
N PRO A 248 13.31 -22.63 17.97
CA PRO A 248 12.89 -21.49 18.76
C PRO A 248 11.42 -21.16 18.48
N LEU A 249 10.60 -21.23 19.53
CA LEU A 249 9.19 -20.83 19.52
C LEU A 249 9.06 -19.40 18.98
N THR A 250 8.17 -19.21 18.00
CA THR A 250 7.84 -17.89 17.43
C THR A 250 6.55 -17.42 18.05
N ILE A 251 6.63 -16.35 18.85
CA ILE A 251 5.46 -15.76 19.50
C ILE A 251 4.94 -14.60 18.65
N PHE A 252 3.63 -14.61 18.41
CA PHE A 252 2.89 -13.52 17.78
C PHE A 252 1.93 -12.91 18.80
N LYS A 253 1.74 -11.59 18.73
CA LYS A 253 0.85 -10.84 19.63
C LYS A 253 -0.51 -10.51 19.04
N CYS A 254 -0.66 -10.66 17.72
CA CYS A 254 -1.93 -10.44 17.04
C CYS A 254 -2.15 -11.48 15.94
N GLN A 255 -3.42 -11.66 15.59
CA GLN A 255 -3.85 -12.68 14.65
C GLN A 255 -3.35 -12.41 13.23
N ASN A 256 -3.37 -11.15 12.77
CA ASN A 256 -2.90 -10.80 11.44
C ASN A 256 -1.45 -11.24 11.20
N ASP A 257 -0.56 -11.01 12.17
CA ASP A 257 0.86 -11.32 12.01
C ASP A 257 1.10 -12.83 11.98
N LEU A 258 0.41 -13.60 12.83
CA LEU A 258 0.43 -15.06 12.79
C LEU A 258 0.00 -15.59 11.41
N TYR A 259 -1.15 -15.14 10.91
CA TYR A 259 -1.69 -15.63 9.64
C TYR A 259 -0.88 -15.15 8.44
N SER A 260 -0.28 -13.96 8.51
CA SER A 260 0.65 -13.46 7.50
C SER A 260 1.91 -14.33 7.45
N TYR A 261 2.43 -14.74 8.62
CA TYR A 261 3.55 -15.67 8.69
C TYR A 261 3.20 -17.05 8.13
N ILE A 262 2.07 -17.63 8.57
CA ILE A 262 1.59 -18.93 8.07
C ILE A 262 1.46 -18.91 6.55
N ASN A 263 0.83 -17.87 5.98
CA ASN A 263 0.65 -17.74 4.54
C ASN A 263 1.93 -17.30 3.79
N SER A 264 3.06 -17.15 4.48
CA SER A 264 4.38 -16.89 3.87
C SER A 264 5.30 -18.12 3.87
N ILE A 265 4.87 -19.22 4.51
CA ILE A 265 5.60 -20.49 4.54
C ILE A 265 5.76 -21.01 3.12
N ASP A 266 6.96 -21.54 2.82
CA ASP A 266 7.24 -22.18 1.53
C ASP A 266 6.37 -23.43 1.38
N LEU A 267 5.35 -23.32 0.52
CA LEU A 267 4.37 -24.36 0.33
C LEU A 267 4.95 -25.58 -0.38
N ALA A 268 5.96 -25.41 -1.24
CA ALA A 268 6.59 -26.53 -1.94
C ALA A 268 7.41 -27.37 -0.97
N GLU A 269 8.19 -26.70 -0.11
CA GLU A 269 8.94 -27.34 0.96
C GLU A 269 8.01 -28.05 1.97
N TYR A 270 6.94 -27.37 2.41
CA TYR A 270 5.94 -27.93 3.32
C TYR A 270 5.34 -29.24 2.80
N LEU A 271 4.98 -29.27 1.52
CA LEU A 271 4.35 -30.43 0.87
C LEU A 271 5.37 -31.47 0.37
N GLY A 272 6.67 -31.14 0.33
CA GLY A 272 7.71 -32.01 -0.21
C GLY A 272 7.63 -32.19 -1.73
N VAL A 273 7.06 -31.21 -2.45
CA VAL A 273 6.83 -31.26 -3.92
C VAL A 273 7.82 -30.36 -4.67
N SER A 274 7.95 -30.59 -5.98
CA SER A 274 8.77 -29.74 -6.84
C SER A 274 8.17 -28.34 -7.02
N ASN A 275 9.03 -27.36 -7.32
CA ASN A 275 8.59 -26.03 -7.77
C ASN A 275 8.07 -26.01 -9.23
N GLU A 276 8.27 -27.11 -9.97
CA GLU A 276 7.70 -27.33 -11.30
C GLU A 276 6.30 -27.94 -11.22
N MET A 277 5.70 -28.32 -12.36
CA MET A 277 4.43 -29.06 -12.33
C MET A 277 4.61 -30.47 -11.75
N PHE A 278 3.64 -30.90 -10.96
CA PHE A 278 3.58 -32.23 -10.35
C PHE A 278 2.15 -32.80 -10.41
N ASN A 279 2.01 -34.09 -10.16
CA ASN A 279 0.72 -34.77 -10.10
C ASN A 279 -0.12 -34.23 -8.93
N CYS A 280 -1.44 -34.27 -9.06
CA CYS A 280 -2.32 -33.80 -8.01
C CYS A 280 -2.13 -34.61 -6.74
N ILE A 281 -1.99 -33.92 -5.61
CA ILE A 281 -1.82 -34.55 -4.29
C ILE A 281 -3.13 -34.59 -3.49
N LEU A 282 -4.23 -34.10 -4.05
CA LEU A 282 -5.50 -34.03 -3.34
C LEU A 282 -6.22 -35.39 -3.39
N PRO A 283 -6.80 -35.89 -2.27
CA PRO A 283 -7.40 -37.24 -2.21
C PRO A 283 -8.58 -37.48 -3.15
N SER A 284 -9.11 -36.43 -3.78
CA SER A 284 -10.30 -36.47 -4.62
C SER A 284 -9.99 -36.46 -6.12
N HIS A 285 -8.71 -36.50 -6.50
CA HIS A 285 -8.29 -36.45 -7.89
C HIS A 285 -6.98 -37.20 -8.08
N GLU A 286 -7.06 -38.32 -8.79
CA GLU A 286 -5.91 -39.09 -9.27
C GLU A 286 -5.62 -38.68 -10.72
N ASP A 287 -4.35 -38.43 -11.03
CA ASP A 287 -3.89 -38.14 -12.38
C ASP A 287 -2.61 -38.91 -12.72
N ASP A 288 -2.48 -39.29 -13.99
CA ASP A 288 -1.31 -39.98 -14.52
C ASP A 288 -0.31 -38.99 -15.15
N SER A 289 -0.60 -37.69 -15.13
CA SER A 289 0.23 -36.65 -15.71
C SER A 289 0.21 -35.39 -14.82
N PRO A 290 1.34 -34.66 -14.72
CA PRO A 290 1.42 -33.46 -13.89
C PRO A 290 0.31 -32.45 -14.20
N SER A 291 -0.50 -32.11 -13.21
CA SER A 291 -1.63 -31.18 -13.35
C SER A 291 -1.66 -30.09 -12.29
N ALA A 292 -0.77 -30.15 -11.30
CA ALA A 292 -0.68 -29.22 -10.18
C ALA A 292 0.64 -28.44 -10.18
N HIS A 293 0.61 -27.25 -9.60
CA HIS A 293 1.80 -26.44 -9.35
C HIS A 293 1.54 -25.48 -8.18
N ILE A 294 2.59 -24.78 -7.73
CA ILE A 294 2.50 -23.72 -6.73
C ILE A 294 2.83 -22.39 -7.39
N TYR A 295 1.99 -21.39 -7.18
CA TYR A 295 2.23 -20.02 -7.65
C TYR A 295 2.05 -19.02 -6.52
N ILE A 296 2.67 -17.85 -6.66
CA ILE A 296 2.56 -16.76 -5.70
C ILE A 296 1.48 -15.78 -6.17
N SER A 297 0.47 -15.52 -5.34
CA SER A 297 -0.56 -14.51 -5.64
C SER A 297 -0.04 -13.08 -5.56
N ASP A 298 -0.83 -12.11 -6.04
CA ASP A 298 -0.48 -10.68 -6.02
C ASP A 298 -0.15 -10.13 -4.62
N ASN A 299 -0.71 -10.72 -3.57
CA ASN A 299 -0.43 -10.37 -2.17
C ASN A 299 0.73 -11.19 -1.54
N GLY A 300 1.46 -11.97 -2.32
CA GLY A 300 2.63 -12.72 -1.88
C GLY A 300 2.36 -14.09 -1.25
N THR A 301 1.10 -14.56 -1.23
CA THR A 301 0.74 -15.86 -0.64
C THR A 301 1.03 -17.01 -1.62
N PRO A 302 1.78 -18.06 -1.23
CA PRO A 302 1.89 -19.27 -2.03
C PRO A 302 0.56 -20.03 -2.08
N LEU A 303 0.16 -20.42 -3.28
CA LEU A 303 -1.09 -21.11 -3.57
C LEU A 303 -0.82 -22.36 -4.39
N TYR A 304 -1.32 -23.50 -3.91
CA TYR A 304 -1.46 -24.70 -4.71
C TYR A 304 -2.58 -24.50 -5.73
N LYS A 305 -2.32 -24.82 -7.00
CA LYS A 305 -3.34 -24.89 -8.07
C LYS A 305 -3.20 -26.21 -8.82
N CYS A 306 -4.29 -26.96 -8.89
CA CYS A 306 -4.46 -28.07 -9.81
C CYS A 306 -5.40 -27.66 -10.95
N PHE A 307 -4.98 -27.90 -12.20
CA PHE A 307 -5.77 -27.65 -13.41
C PHE A 307 -6.71 -28.82 -13.75
N GLY A 308 -6.39 -30.05 -13.30
CA GLY A 308 -7.25 -31.22 -13.52
C GLY A 308 -8.55 -31.14 -12.72
N CYS A 309 -8.45 -30.88 -11.40
CA CYS A 309 -9.62 -30.76 -10.52
C CYS A 309 -10.06 -29.30 -10.25
N ASP A 310 -9.42 -28.32 -10.90
CA ASP A 310 -9.64 -26.87 -10.79
C ASP A 310 -9.51 -26.26 -9.37
N LYS A 311 -8.96 -26.99 -8.39
CA LYS A 311 -8.87 -26.52 -6.99
C LYS A 311 -7.68 -25.58 -6.77
N VAL A 312 -7.90 -24.55 -5.95
CA VAL A 312 -6.87 -23.65 -5.40
C VAL A 312 -6.86 -23.75 -3.88
N ARG A 313 -5.69 -23.85 -3.25
CA ARG A 313 -5.54 -23.94 -1.79
C ARG A 313 -4.35 -23.12 -1.28
N THR A 314 -4.54 -22.45 -0.15
CA THR A 314 -3.42 -21.97 0.70
C THR A 314 -2.84 -23.13 1.50
N ILE A 315 -1.76 -22.91 2.25
CA ILE A 315 -1.22 -23.90 3.18
C ILE A 315 -2.30 -24.43 4.14
N ILE A 316 -3.10 -23.55 4.75
CA ILE A 316 -4.20 -23.97 5.65
C ILE A 316 -5.21 -24.84 4.90
N GLY A 317 -5.66 -24.38 3.73
CA GLY A 317 -6.69 -25.08 2.97
C GLY A 317 -6.23 -26.44 2.43
N ILE A 318 -4.95 -26.59 2.08
CA ILE A 318 -4.44 -27.87 1.60
C ILE A 318 -4.22 -28.84 2.77
N THR A 319 -3.76 -28.35 3.92
CA THR A 319 -3.68 -29.14 5.15
C THR A 319 -5.06 -29.65 5.59
N GLU A 320 -6.10 -28.81 5.54
CA GLU A 320 -7.49 -29.21 5.82
C GLU A 320 -7.93 -30.38 4.93
N GLU A 321 -7.65 -30.29 3.63
CA GLU A 321 -8.11 -31.26 2.64
C GLU A 321 -7.31 -32.57 2.69
N LEU A 322 -5.99 -32.51 2.89
CA LEU A 322 -5.14 -33.70 3.02
C LEU A 322 -5.40 -34.44 4.34
N ALA A 323 -5.51 -33.71 5.45
CA ALA A 323 -5.70 -34.28 6.78
C ALA A 323 -7.16 -34.58 7.13
N HIS A 324 -8.10 -34.25 6.24
CA HIS A 324 -9.55 -34.37 6.46
C HIS A 324 -10.00 -33.80 7.82
N CYS A 325 -9.51 -32.61 8.17
CA CYS A 325 -9.73 -31.98 9.46
C CYS A 325 -10.39 -30.61 9.34
N ARG A 326 -10.85 -30.05 10.46
CA ARG A 326 -11.41 -28.69 10.51
C ARG A 326 -10.30 -27.66 10.34
N ARG A 327 -10.65 -26.48 9.81
CA ARG A 327 -9.73 -25.34 9.70
C ARG A 327 -8.92 -25.03 10.95
N SER A 328 -9.56 -25.02 12.12
CA SER A 328 -8.90 -24.76 13.39
C SER A 328 -7.85 -25.82 13.72
N GLU A 329 -8.13 -27.10 13.44
CA GLU A 329 -7.19 -28.20 13.65
C GLU A 329 -6.01 -28.12 12.68
N ALA A 330 -6.25 -27.75 11.41
CA ALA A 330 -5.19 -27.52 10.43
C ALA A 330 -4.26 -26.38 10.86
N ILE A 331 -4.82 -25.28 11.38
CA ILE A 331 -4.03 -24.15 11.89
C ILE A 331 -3.19 -24.58 13.09
N GLU A 332 -3.78 -25.27 14.07
CA GLU A 332 -3.02 -25.77 15.24
C GLU A 332 -1.94 -26.78 14.84
N PHE A 333 -2.19 -27.61 13.83
CA PHE A 333 -1.17 -28.50 13.27
C PHE A 333 -0.01 -27.72 12.65
N ILE A 334 -0.28 -26.71 11.80
CA ILE A 334 0.76 -25.86 11.20
C ILE A 334 1.54 -25.12 12.29
N LYS A 335 0.86 -24.57 13.30
CA LYS A 335 1.49 -23.94 14.46
C LYS A 335 2.41 -24.91 15.19
N ALA A 336 1.97 -26.16 15.40
CA ALA A 336 2.80 -27.18 16.02
C ALA A 336 4.03 -27.52 15.16
N VAL A 337 3.89 -27.69 13.84
CA VAL A 337 5.02 -28.00 12.95
C VAL A 337 6.10 -26.92 13.03
N TYR A 338 5.71 -25.65 12.91
CA TYR A 338 6.64 -24.50 12.84
C TYR A 338 6.95 -23.85 14.20
N GLY A 339 6.43 -24.39 15.30
CA GLY A 339 6.62 -23.82 16.64
C GLY A 339 6.08 -22.39 16.74
N LEU A 340 4.81 -22.17 16.38
CA LEU A 340 4.16 -20.86 16.38
C LEU A 340 3.15 -20.76 17.52
N GLU A 341 3.16 -19.65 18.24
CA GLU A 341 2.21 -19.38 19.32
C GLU A 341 1.59 -17.99 19.15
N LEU A 342 0.28 -17.88 19.38
CA LEU A 342 -0.40 -16.61 19.50
C LEU A 342 -0.65 -16.36 20.99
N VAL A 343 0.06 -15.38 21.55
CA VAL A 343 -0.06 -14.99 22.95
C VAL A 343 -0.67 -13.60 22.99
N GLU A 344 -1.91 -13.54 23.46
CA GLU A 344 -2.66 -12.29 23.60
C GLU A 344 -2.73 -11.91 25.07
N SER A 345 -2.40 -10.66 25.39
CA SER A 345 -2.61 -10.13 26.74
C SER A 345 -4.10 -9.95 27.03
N ASP A 346 -4.44 -9.83 28.32
CA ASP A 346 -5.82 -9.57 28.73
C ASP A 346 -6.34 -8.25 28.15
N TRP A 347 -5.47 -7.24 28.06
CA TRP A 347 -5.77 -6.00 27.37
C TRP A 347 -6.13 -6.22 25.90
N THR A 348 -5.33 -7.03 25.17
CA THR A 348 -5.58 -7.33 23.75
C THR A 348 -6.94 -8.02 23.57
N ARG A 349 -7.25 -9.02 24.42
CA ARG A 349 -8.54 -9.73 24.39
C ARG A 349 -9.70 -8.80 24.70
N GLN A 350 -9.56 -7.96 25.73
CA GLN A 350 -10.57 -6.98 26.11
C GLN A 350 -10.85 -6.01 24.96
N GLN A 351 -9.83 -5.41 24.35
CA GLN A 351 -10.01 -4.47 23.25
C GLN A 351 -10.70 -5.10 22.04
N LYS A 352 -10.36 -6.35 21.70
CA LYS A 352 -11.08 -7.08 20.65
C LYS A 352 -12.56 -7.25 20.99
N GLN A 353 -12.86 -7.66 22.22
CA GLN A 353 -14.23 -7.86 22.67
C GLN A 353 -15.03 -6.55 22.63
N LEU A 354 -14.43 -5.44 23.10
CA LEU A 354 -15.04 -4.10 23.01
C LEU A 354 -15.40 -3.72 21.57
N MET A 355 -14.54 -4.01 20.60
CA MET A 355 -14.83 -3.73 19.18
C MET A 355 -15.96 -4.61 18.62
N ILE A 356 -16.01 -5.89 19.02
CA ILE A 356 -17.07 -6.83 18.63
C ILE A 356 -18.41 -6.38 19.23
N ASP A 357 -18.42 -6.06 20.52
CA ASP A 357 -19.61 -5.62 21.24
C ASP A 357 -20.10 -4.28 20.69
N SER A 358 -19.19 -3.35 20.41
CA SER A 358 -19.52 -2.07 19.75
C SER A 358 -20.14 -2.27 18.37
N ALA A 359 -19.65 -3.24 17.58
CA ALA A 359 -20.23 -3.54 16.27
C ALA A 359 -21.64 -4.14 16.39
N ASN A 360 -21.86 -5.02 17.36
CA ASN A 360 -23.15 -5.66 17.63
C ASN A 360 -24.17 -4.68 18.22
N TYR A 361 -23.73 -3.78 19.11
CA TYR A 361 -24.58 -2.77 19.76
C TYR A 361 -25.29 -1.87 18.73
N LEU A 362 -24.66 -1.54 17.61
CA LEU A 362 -25.28 -0.72 16.56
C LEU A 362 -26.51 -1.37 15.87
N ASP A 363 -26.75 -2.67 16.08
CA ASP A 363 -27.91 -3.40 15.58
C ASP A 363 -29.06 -3.52 16.60
N THR A 364 -28.85 -3.14 17.86
CA THR A 364 -29.87 -3.25 18.91
C THR A 364 -30.98 -2.22 18.73
N GLU A 365 -32.16 -2.51 19.29
CA GLU A 365 -33.22 -1.49 19.42
C GLU A 365 -32.82 -0.43 20.44
N GLU A 366 -32.10 -0.82 21.51
CA GLU A 366 -31.54 0.08 22.52
C GLU A 366 -30.74 1.23 21.88
N PHE A 367 -29.80 0.95 20.98
CA PHE A 367 -29.05 1.99 20.27
C PHE A 367 -29.96 2.95 19.47
N LYS A 368 -31.05 2.45 18.90
CA LYS A 368 -32.00 3.28 18.12
C LYS A 368 -32.87 4.15 19.03
N GLU A 369 -33.24 3.64 20.19
CA GLU A 369 -34.07 4.36 21.17
C GLU A 369 -33.25 5.43 21.90
N GLU A 370 -32.02 5.11 22.32
CA GLU A 370 -31.13 6.03 23.02
C GLU A 370 -30.51 7.09 22.11
N PHE A 371 -30.18 6.72 20.85
CA PHE A 371 -29.50 7.58 19.89
C PHE A 371 -30.23 7.70 18.55
N PRO A 372 -31.46 8.25 18.55
CA PRO A 372 -32.34 8.21 17.38
C PRO A 372 -31.83 9.03 16.20
N GLU A 373 -31.16 10.17 16.41
CA GLU A 373 -30.66 10.98 15.29
C GLU A 373 -29.36 10.43 14.72
N LEU A 374 -28.45 9.96 15.57
CA LEU A 374 -27.25 9.24 15.17
C LEU A 374 -27.62 8.01 14.36
N SER A 375 -28.52 7.17 14.87
CA SER A 375 -28.99 5.95 14.22
C SER A 375 -29.59 6.23 12.84
N LYS A 376 -30.46 7.24 12.71
CA LYS A 376 -31.02 7.66 11.42
C LYS A 376 -29.94 8.13 10.45
N LEU A 377 -28.97 8.91 10.93
CA LEU A 377 -27.92 9.52 10.09
C LEU A 377 -26.94 8.47 9.56
N ILE A 378 -26.53 7.50 10.39
CA ILE A 378 -25.59 6.45 9.98
C ILE A 378 -26.27 5.26 9.30
N ARG A 379 -27.61 5.15 9.30
CA ARG A 379 -28.37 3.97 8.84
C ARG A 379 -27.83 3.29 7.57
N THR A 380 -27.55 4.06 6.52
CA THR A 380 -27.09 3.50 5.22
C THR A 380 -25.58 3.21 5.19
N ARG A 381 -24.84 3.68 6.19
CA ARG A 381 -23.39 3.53 6.36
C ARG A 381 -23.01 2.63 7.53
N LYS A 382 -23.93 2.27 8.41
CA LYS A 382 -23.70 1.46 9.62
C LYS A 382 -22.84 0.22 9.36
N HIS A 383 -23.19 -0.55 8.32
CA HIS A 383 -22.43 -1.74 7.96
C HIS A 383 -20.95 -1.45 7.61
N HIS A 384 -20.60 -0.24 7.15
CA HIS A 384 -19.20 0.13 6.94
C HIS A 384 -18.45 0.22 8.28
N ILE A 385 -18.99 0.90 9.31
CA ILE A 385 -18.30 1.02 10.60
C ILE A 385 -18.22 -0.33 11.32
N GLN A 386 -19.27 -1.17 11.22
CA GLN A 386 -19.25 -2.55 11.74
C GLN A 386 -18.16 -3.39 11.06
N LYS A 387 -18.03 -3.32 9.73
CA LYS A 387 -16.97 -4.03 8.99
C LYS A 387 -15.58 -3.52 9.34
N LEU A 388 -15.41 -2.22 9.57
CA LEU A 388 -14.14 -1.66 10.03
C LEU A 388 -13.76 -2.18 11.43
N LEU A 389 -14.70 -2.12 12.39
CA LEU A 389 -14.50 -2.65 13.75
C LEU A 389 -14.09 -4.13 13.68
N MET A 390 -14.88 -4.95 12.98
CA MET A 390 -14.59 -6.38 12.83
C MET A 390 -13.26 -6.65 12.13
N HIS A 391 -12.95 -5.91 11.07
CA HIS A 391 -11.68 -6.05 10.37
C HIS A 391 -10.48 -5.72 11.26
N PHE A 392 -10.58 -4.70 12.11
CA PHE A 392 -9.48 -4.27 12.94
C PHE A 392 -9.24 -5.17 14.18
N THR A 393 -10.21 -6.00 14.59
CA THR A 393 -10.01 -6.99 15.67
C THR A 393 -8.77 -7.88 15.46
N GLN A 394 -8.46 -8.27 14.23
CA GLN A 394 -7.29 -9.13 13.93
C GLN A 394 -5.93 -8.40 14.07
N TYR A 395 -5.94 -7.07 14.15
CA TYR A 395 -4.74 -6.24 14.23
C TYR A 395 -4.47 -5.68 15.63
N VAL A 396 -5.35 -5.93 16.60
CA VAL A 396 -5.16 -5.45 17.98
C VAL A 396 -3.85 -6.00 18.53
N ASN A 397 -2.97 -5.10 18.97
CA ASN A 397 -1.67 -5.41 19.53
C ASN A 397 -1.35 -4.40 20.63
N GLU A 398 -1.04 -4.88 21.84
CA GLU A 398 -0.71 -4.03 23.00
C GLU A 398 0.54 -3.16 22.79
N ASP A 399 1.43 -3.52 21.86
CA ASP A 399 2.60 -2.69 21.55
C ASP A 399 2.27 -1.47 20.67
N LEU A 400 1.07 -1.45 20.06
CA LEU A 400 0.63 -0.43 19.12
C LEU A 400 -0.58 0.31 19.68
N GLN A 401 -0.31 1.32 20.50
CA GLN A 401 -1.34 2.11 21.18
C GLN A 401 -1.10 3.61 21.07
N VAL A 402 -2.19 4.37 21.16
CA VAL A 402 -2.18 5.82 21.37
C VAL A 402 -3.24 6.13 22.42
N ASP A 403 -2.85 6.85 23.48
CA ASP A 403 -3.75 7.23 24.58
C ASP A 403 -4.51 6.03 25.20
N GLY A 404 -3.83 4.88 25.32
CA GLY A 404 -4.41 3.65 25.88
C GLY A 404 -5.36 2.89 24.95
N LYS A 405 -5.47 3.29 23.67
CA LYS A 405 -6.34 2.69 22.67
C LYS A 405 -5.54 2.03 21.55
N PRO A 406 -6.06 0.96 20.93
CA PRO A 406 -5.42 0.33 19.78
C PRO A 406 -5.20 1.31 18.63
N LEU A 407 -3.98 1.31 18.08
CA LEU A 407 -3.62 2.08 16.90
C LEU A 407 -3.61 1.19 15.66
N PHE A 408 -4.42 1.53 14.67
CA PHE A 408 -4.54 0.74 13.44
C PHE A 408 -4.00 1.47 12.21
N PHE A 409 -3.20 0.77 11.42
CA PHE A 409 -2.77 1.21 10.09
C PHE A 409 -3.69 0.61 9.02
N GLY A 410 -4.25 1.44 8.13
CA GLY A 410 -5.14 0.94 7.09
C GLY A 410 -5.13 1.77 5.81
N SER A 411 -4.73 1.16 4.69
CA SER A 411 -4.77 1.84 3.39
C SER A 411 -6.23 2.09 2.96
N TYR A 412 -6.47 3.24 2.32
CA TYR A 412 -7.81 3.60 1.83
C TYR A 412 -8.41 2.51 0.94
N THR A 413 -7.60 1.97 0.02
CA THR A 413 -8.03 0.92 -0.92
C THR A 413 -8.34 -0.40 -0.21
N THR A 414 -7.55 -0.77 0.80
CA THR A 414 -7.80 -1.97 1.61
C THR A 414 -9.10 -1.85 2.37
N LEU A 415 -9.31 -0.75 3.10
CA LEU A 415 -10.51 -0.55 3.90
C LEU A 415 -11.77 -0.38 3.05
N MET A 416 -11.64 0.18 1.84
CA MET A 416 -12.74 0.22 0.88
C MET A 416 -13.18 -1.19 0.44
N LYS A 417 -12.22 -2.12 0.22
CA LYS A 417 -12.51 -3.52 -0.09
C LYS A 417 -13.16 -4.23 1.10
N VAL A 418 -12.66 -3.99 2.32
CA VAL A 418 -13.24 -4.51 3.57
C VAL A 418 -14.71 -4.12 3.68
N CYS A 419 -15.04 -2.87 3.37
CA CYS A 419 -16.42 -2.39 3.37
C CYS A 419 -17.26 -2.85 2.17
N GLU A 420 -16.70 -3.65 1.24
CA GLU A 420 -17.33 -4.09 -0.02
C GLU A 420 -17.81 -2.94 -0.92
N ILE A 421 -17.08 -1.84 -0.91
CA ILE A 421 -17.42 -0.68 -1.73
C ILE A 421 -16.76 -0.82 -3.10
N ASN A 422 -17.58 -0.70 -4.15
CA ASN A 422 -17.10 -0.70 -5.52
C ASN A 422 -16.01 0.38 -5.72
N PRO A 423 -14.84 0.06 -6.31
CA PRO A 423 -13.77 1.04 -6.56
C PRO A 423 -14.21 2.28 -7.35
N ASN A 424 -15.17 2.14 -8.26
CA ASN A 424 -15.73 3.26 -9.03
C ASN A 424 -16.64 4.18 -8.19
N ARG A 425 -16.98 3.77 -6.96
CA ARG A 425 -17.73 4.55 -5.98
C ARG A 425 -16.86 4.93 -4.78
N SER A 426 -15.55 5.11 -5.00
CA SER A 426 -14.60 5.50 -3.95
C SER A 426 -15.09 6.67 -3.09
N GLN A 427 -15.76 7.66 -3.67
CA GLN A 427 -16.34 8.80 -2.94
C GLN A 427 -17.28 8.37 -1.79
N THR A 428 -18.00 7.27 -1.92
CA THR A 428 -18.88 6.73 -0.87
C THR A 428 -18.08 6.36 0.38
N PHE A 429 -16.92 5.73 0.22
CA PHE A 429 -16.08 5.35 1.36
C PHE A 429 -15.49 6.58 2.05
N SER A 430 -15.01 7.56 1.26
CA SER A 430 -14.53 8.85 1.78
C SER A 430 -15.60 9.55 2.62
N GLN A 431 -16.84 9.60 2.12
CA GLN A 431 -17.98 10.16 2.84
C GLN A 431 -18.28 9.41 4.15
N SER A 432 -18.17 8.08 4.17
CA SER A 432 -18.33 7.29 5.38
C SER A 432 -17.25 7.58 6.41
N LEU A 433 -15.97 7.60 6.01
CA LEU A 433 -14.88 7.97 6.92
C LEU A 433 -15.05 9.38 7.47
N THR A 434 -15.45 10.36 6.63
CA THR A 434 -15.74 11.72 7.09
C THR A 434 -16.92 11.76 8.05
N LEU A 435 -17.99 11.02 7.78
CA LEU A 435 -19.16 10.94 8.65
C LEU A 435 -18.80 10.40 10.03
N PHE A 436 -18.11 9.26 10.10
CA PHE A 436 -17.76 8.63 11.37
C PHE A 436 -16.77 9.46 12.19
N THR A 437 -15.83 10.15 11.52
CA THR A 437 -14.93 11.08 12.22
C THR A 437 -15.62 12.33 12.71
N LEU A 438 -16.62 12.87 11.97
CA LEU A 438 -17.44 13.97 12.47
C LEU A 438 -18.22 13.56 13.72
N LEU A 439 -18.80 12.35 13.69
CA LEU A 439 -19.60 11.80 14.79
C LEU A 439 -18.77 11.26 15.96
N ASN A 440 -17.44 11.41 15.96
CA ASN A 440 -16.54 10.82 16.97
C ASN A 440 -16.68 9.29 17.14
N MET A 441 -17.14 8.59 16.10
CA MET A 441 -17.19 7.13 16.08
C MET A 441 -15.88 6.50 15.59
N LEU A 442 -15.04 7.29 14.90
CA LEU A 442 -13.77 6.87 14.32
C LEU A 442 -12.77 8.02 14.35
N ASP A 443 -11.65 7.83 15.05
CA ASP A 443 -10.58 8.81 15.06
C ASP A 443 -9.58 8.56 13.94
N LYS A 444 -9.25 9.64 13.21
CA LYS A 444 -8.05 9.67 12.37
C LYS A 444 -6.93 10.26 13.20
N VAL A 445 -5.99 9.42 13.58
CA VAL A 445 -4.90 9.79 14.47
C VAL A 445 -4.01 10.83 13.78
N THR A 446 -3.70 11.91 14.49
CA THR A 446 -2.88 13.00 13.96
C THR A 446 -1.40 12.57 13.91
N VAL A 447 -0.63 13.15 12.99
CA VAL A 447 0.76 12.74 12.74
C VAL A 447 1.63 12.80 13.99
N GLU A 448 1.34 13.76 14.87
CA GLU A 448 2.08 14.02 16.10
C GLU A 448 1.88 12.94 17.17
N LYS A 449 0.80 12.15 17.07
CA LYS A 449 0.49 11.07 18.02
C LYS A 449 0.95 9.68 17.53
N ILE A 450 1.37 9.55 16.28
CA ILE A 450 1.77 8.25 15.71
C ILE A 450 3.17 7.87 16.25
N PRO A 451 3.38 6.64 16.74
CA PRO A 451 4.70 6.15 17.14
C PRO A 451 5.73 6.31 16.01
N GLU A 452 6.96 6.69 16.37
CA GLU A 452 8.00 7.08 15.41
C GLU A 452 8.30 5.99 14.38
N ASP A 453 8.41 4.73 14.81
CA ASP A 453 8.65 3.58 13.94
C ASP A 453 7.51 3.37 12.92
N GLU A 454 6.26 3.52 13.34
CA GLU A 454 5.10 3.38 12.46
C GLU A 454 4.98 4.56 11.50
N LEU A 455 5.31 5.77 11.98
CA LEU A 455 5.35 6.96 11.15
C LEU A 455 6.45 6.85 10.07
N ALA A 456 7.62 6.31 10.41
CA ALA A 456 8.71 6.06 9.46
C ALA A 456 8.27 5.07 8.37
N LYS A 457 7.59 3.98 8.73
CA LYS A 457 7.01 3.03 7.75
C LYS A 457 6.00 3.71 6.84
N ALA A 458 5.07 4.49 7.39
CA ALA A 458 4.06 5.20 6.61
C ALA A 458 4.70 6.21 5.63
N ARG A 459 5.77 6.91 6.05
CA ARG A 459 6.56 7.80 5.18
C ARG A 459 7.26 7.03 4.06
N ALA A 460 7.90 5.90 4.38
CA ALA A 460 8.55 5.06 3.38
C ALA A 460 7.55 4.55 2.32
N ILE A 461 6.34 4.16 2.73
CA ILE A 461 5.25 3.79 1.82
C ILE A 461 4.83 4.97 0.95
N ALA A 462 4.63 6.15 1.54
CA ALA A 462 4.25 7.34 0.80
C ALA A 462 5.30 7.73 -0.25
N ILE A 463 6.59 7.66 0.10
CA ILE A 463 7.71 7.91 -0.83
C ILE A 463 7.71 6.86 -1.95
N LYS A 464 7.66 5.57 -1.60
CA LYS A 464 7.67 4.44 -2.55
C LYS A 464 6.60 4.57 -3.64
N TYR A 465 5.41 5.04 -3.27
CA TYR A 465 4.27 5.14 -4.19
C TYR A 465 3.97 6.59 -4.64
N GLY A 466 4.83 7.56 -4.30
CA GLY A 466 4.67 8.97 -4.69
C GLY A 466 3.40 9.64 -4.11
N HIS A 467 2.94 9.20 -2.94
CA HIS A 467 1.77 9.77 -2.28
C HIS A 467 2.13 11.05 -1.54
N LYS A 468 1.38 12.14 -1.82
CA LYS A 468 1.54 13.43 -1.12
C LYS A 468 1.12 13.39 0.35
N LYS A 469 0.31 12.40 0.72
CA LYS A 469 -0.26 12.22 2.06
C LYS A 469 0.07 10.82 2.54
N LEU A 470 0.22 10.69 3.85
CA LEU A 470 0.46 9.40 4.49
C LEU A 470 -0.82 8.57 4.46
N THR A 471 -0.66 7.26 4.50
CA THR A 471 -1.80 6.39 4.86
C THR A 471 -2.25 6.74 6.27
N ASN A 472 -3.57 6.82 6.48
CA ASN A 472 -4.11 7.20 7.78
C ASN A 472 -3.92 6.09 8.81
N PHE A 473 -3.82 6.53 10.07
CA PHE A 473 -3.94 5.68 11.24
C PHE A 473 -5.29 5.94 11.89
N TYR A 474 -5.87 4.89 12.45
CA TYR A 474 -7.22 4.89 12.99
C TYR A 474 -7.22 4.40 14.43
N SER A 475 -8.14 4.94 15.22
CA SER A 475 -8.46 4.47 16.57
C SER A 475 -9.98 4.49 16.75
N PHE A 476 -10.47 3.66 17.66
CA PHE A 476 -11.88 3.56 18.00
C PHE A 476 -12.07 3.78 19.50
N GLU A 477 -13.21 4.33 19.86
CA GLU A 477 -13.73 4.30 21.23
C GLU A 477 -14.64 3.08 21.39
N GLU A 478 -14.83 2.64 22.63
CA GLU A 478 -15.95 1.77 22.98
C GLU A 478 -17.27 2.51 22.73
N TYR A 479 -18.26 1.82 22.17
CA TYR A 479 -19.59 2.39 21.94
C TYR A 479 -20.53 2.08 23.09
N GLY A 480 -20.99 3.13 23.77
CA GLY A 480 -21.96 3.05 24.85
C GLY A 480 -22.49 4.45 25.20
N VAL A 481 -23.28 4.54 26.28
CA VAL A 481 -24.00 5.77 26.63
C VAL A 481 -23.08 6.99 26.72
N THR A 482 -21.98 6.87 27.46
CA THR A 482 -21.04 7.98 27.69
C THR A 482 -20.31 8.42 26.44
N SER A 483 -19.86 7.50 25.59
CA SER A 483 -19.11 7.82 24.37
C SER A 483 -20.02 8.37 23.26
N LEU A 484 -21.20 7.78 23.09
CA LEU A 484 -22.12 8.12 22.00
C LEU A 484 -23.08 9.27 22.32
N SER A 485 -23.22 9.69 23.58
CA SER A 485 -23.98 10.90 23.93
C SER A 485 -23.48 12.14 23.17
N ASN A 486 -22.16 12.27 23.04
CA ASN A 486 -21.57 13.34 22.25
C ASN A 486 -21.84 13.16 20.74
N SER A 487 -21.78 11.92 20.24
CA SER A 487 -22.08 11.58 18.84
C SER A 487 -23.52 11.92 18.45
N GLU A 488 -24.49 11.67 19.34
CA GLU A 488 -25.90 12.01 19.15
C GLU A 488 -26.12 13.52 19.10
N GLU A 489 -25.45 14.28 19.98
CA GLU A 489 -25.53 15.73 19.94
C GLU A 489 -24.93 16.30 18.65
N ILE A 490 -23.80 15.75 18.20
CA ILE A 490 -23.24 16.09 16.89
C ILE A 490 -24.22 15.72 15.77
N ALA A 491 -24.88 14.56 15.83
CA ALA A 491 -25.86 14.17 14.81
C ALA A 491 -27.03 15.18 14.71
N LYS A 492 -27.51 15.70 15.84
CA LYS A 492 -28.52 16.78 15.87
C LYS A 492 -27.98 18.06 15.24
N ILE A 493 -26.79 18.52 15.62
CA ILE A 493 -26.14 19.70 15.04
C ILE A 493 -25.98 19.55 13.52
N LEU A 494 -25.52 18.39 13.04
CA LEU A 494 -25.36 18.14 11.61
C LEU A 494 -26.71 18.18 10.87
N LYS A 495 -27.77 17.63 11.49
CA LYS A 495 -29.14 17.67 10.93
C LYS A 495 -29.68 19.11 10.87
N GLU A 496 -29.49 19.90 11.92
CA GLU A 496 -29.86 21.33 11.96
C GLU A 496 -29.12 22.13 10.89
N ASN A 497 -27.85 21.79 10.65
CA ASN A 497 -27.02 22.36 9.59
C ASN A 497 -27.23 21.68 8.22
N ASN A 498 -28.40 21.06 8.03
CA ASN A 498 -28.89 20.53 6.76
C ASN A 498 -27.93 19.56 6.04
N ILE A 499 -27.15 18.77 6.80
CA ILE A 499 -26.19 17.84 6.22
C ILE A 499 -26.84 16.87 5.22
N THR A 500 -26.11 16.52 4.17
CA THR A 500 -26.46 15.37 3.33
C THR A 500 -25.25 14.50 3.08
N LEU A 501 -25.42 13.18 3.03
CA LEU A 501 -24.33 12.25 2.72
C LEU A 501 -23.70 12.49 1.34
N LYS A 502 -24.42 13.11 0.40
CA LYS A 502 -23.86 13.47 -0.92
C LYS A 502 -22.97 14.72 -0.84
N GLY A 503 -23.29 15.68 0.04
CA GLY A 503 -22.53 16.92 0.24
C GLY A 503 -21.36 16.82 1.22
N ILE A 504 -21.41 15.86 2.14
CA ILE A 504 -20.39 15.68 3.18
C ILE A 504 -18.99 15.54 2.55
N SER A 505 -18.11 16.47 2.91
CA SER A 505 -16.78 16.63 2.33
C SER A 505 -15.97 17.60 3.18
N ARG A 506 -14.65 17.69 2.92
CA ARG A 506 -13.77 18.69 3.57
C ARG A 506 -14.30 20.11 3.41
N GLU A 507 -14.78 20.43 2.21
CA GLU A 507 -15.35 21.73 1.89
C GLU A 507 -16.60 22.04 2.71
N TYR A 508 -17.53 21.09 2.83
CA TYR A 508 -18.72 21.25 3.67
C TYR A 508 -18.36 21.53 5.13
N VAL A 509 -17.42 20.76 5.70
CA VAL A 509 -16.98 20.95 7.08
C VAL A 509 -16.35 22.33 7.25
N LEU A 510 -15.48 22.74 6.33
CA LEU A 510 -14.79 24.02 6.39
C LEU A 510 -15.76 25.21 6.29
N ARG A 511 -16.71 25.16 5.34
CA ARG A 511 -17.71 26.23 5.14
C ARG A 511 -18.70 26.33 6.30
N THR A 512 -19.06 25.20 6.93
CA THR A 512 -20.13 25.15 7.93
C THR A 512 -19.62 25.30 9.36
N PHE A 513 -18.50 24.67 9.68
CA PHE A 513 -17.98 24.56 11.05
C PHE A 513 -16.60 25.18 11.24
N GLY A 514 -15.99 25.68 10.16
CA GLY A 514 -14.69 26.34 10.21
C GLY A 514 -13.49 25.40 10.25
N THR A 515 -12.31 26.01 10.37
CA THR A 515 -11.01 25.36 10.20
C THR A 515 -10.69 24.36 11.31
N GLU A 516 -11.05 24.66 12.56
CA GLU A 516 -10.73 23.80 13.71
C GLU A 516 -11.34 22.40 13.56
N LEU A 517 -12.64 22.32 13.27
CA LEU A 517 -13.30 21.03 13.04
C LEU A 517 -12.80 20.38 11.74
N ALA A 518 -12.52 21.17 10.69
CA ALA A 518 -11.96 20.63 9.46
C ALA A 518 -10.58 19.99 9.68
N ASP A 519 -9.74 20.57 10.52
CA ASP A 519 -8.43 20.04 10.88
C ASP A 519 -8.54 18.77 11.72
N LYS A 520 -9.51 18.68 12.62
CA LYS A 520 -9.80 17.43 13.35
C LYS A 520 -10.21 16.30 12.40
N VAL A 521 -11.12 16.57 11.46
CA VAL A 521 -11.68 15.53 10.56
C VAL A 521 -10.72 15.16 9.42
N PHE A 522 -9.85 16.09 9.04
CA PHE A 522 -8.87 15.97 7.97
C PHE A 522 -7.47 16.39 8.45
N PRO A 523 -6.84 15.65 9.39
CA PRO A 523 -5.62 16.08 10.08
C PRO A 523 -4.41 16.27 9.17
N GLN A 524 -4.39 15.61 8.01
CA GLN A 524 -3.34 15.80 7.01
C GLN A 524 -3.59 16.97 6.04
N TYR A 525 -4.70 17.70 6.18
CA TYR A 525 -5.10 18.81 5.31
C TYR A 525 -5.00 20.19 5.98
N LYS A 526 -4.34 20.32 7.15
CA LYS A 526 -4.24 21.60 7.91
C LYS A 526 -3.79 22.78 7.02
N TYR A 527 -2.78 22.56 6.17
CA TYR A 527 -2.31 23.58 5.23
C TYR A 527 -3.36 23.95 4.18
N GLU A 528 -4.01 22.96 3.58
CA GLU A 528 -5.08 23.18 2.59
C GLU A 528 -6.32 23.82 3.21
N ASN A 529 -6.67 23.47 4.45
CA ASN A 529 -7.79 24.05 5.19
C ASN A 529 -7.53 25.53 5.50
N LYS A 530 -6.29 25.88 5.87
CA LYS A 530 -5.87 27.28 6.06
C LYS A 530 -6.01 28.13 4.79
N LYS A 531 -5.86 27.53 3.61
CA LYS A 531 -6.06 28.23 2.32
C LYS A 531 -7.54 28.47 1.98
N GLY A 532 -8.47 27.84 2.69
CA GLY A 532 -9.89 27.93 2.38
C GLY A 532 -10.32 27.00 1.26
N THR A 533 -11.38 27.42 0.57
CA THR A 533 -11.98 26.74 -0.57
C THR A 533 -11.32 27.16 -1.89
N SER A 534 -11.55 26.41 -2.96
CA SER A 534 -11.01 26.78 -4.27
C SER A 534 -11.84 27.89 -4.90
N GLU A 535 -11.21 28.82 -5.62
CA GLU A 535 -11.87 29.90 -6.38
C GLU A 535 -13.08 29.40 -7.21
N LYS A 536 -12.91 28.33 -7.98
CA LYS A 536 -14.00 27.70 -8.76
C LYS A 536 -15.21 27.27 -7.92
N SER A 537 -14.99 26.87 -6.68
CA SER A 537 -16.04 26.48 -5.73
C SER A 537 -16.68 27.73 -5.13
N ASP A 538 -15.89 28.74 -4.79
CA ASP A 538 -16.38 30.03 -4.31
C ASP A 538 -17.26 30.72 -5.34
N ASP A 539 -16.82 30.81 -6.59
CA ASP A 539 -17.62 31.34 -7.70
C ASP A 539 -18.96 30.61 -7.83
N ALA A 540 -18.94 29.28 -7.76
CA ALA A 540 -20.15 28.47 -7.86
C ALA A 540 -21.09 28.67 -6.65
N THR A 541 -20.55 28.88 -5.46
CA THR A 541 -21.31 29.26 -4.26
C THR A 541 -21.89 30.67 -4.39
N THR A 542 -21.12 31.63 -4.90
CA THR A 542 -21.58 33.00 -5.14
C THR A 542 -22.72 33.05 -6.16
N GLU A 543 -22.64 32.28 -7.24
CA GLU A 543 -23.73 32.19 -8.22
C GLU A 543 -25.00 31.59 -7.60
N LEU A 544 -24.87 30.55 -6.78
CA LEU A 544 -26.00 30.00 -6.01
C LEU A 544 -26.61 31.03 -5.06
N ALA A 545 -25.76 31.78 -4.34
CA ALA A 545 -26.20 32.83 -3.43
C ALA A 545 -26.95 33.95 -4.17
N LYS A 546 -26.46 34.39 -5.34
CA LYS A 546 -27.16 35.36 -6.20
C LYS A 546 -28.52 34.86 -6.65
N MET A 547 -28.61 33.59 -7.08
CA MET A 547 -29.88 32.99 -7.47
C MET A 547 -30.89 32.99 -6.32
N VAL A 548 -30.44 32.60 -5.11
CA VAL A 548 -31.28 32.63 -3.91
C VAL A 548 -31.69 34.07 -3.57
N ALA A 549 -30.75 35.00 -3.51
CA ALA A 549 -31.03 36.39 -3.16
C ALA A 549 -32.02 37.06 -4.13
N ASN A 550 -31.86 36.82 -5.43
CA ASN A 550 -32.78 37.34 -6.46
C ASN A 550 -34.20 36.80 -6.26
N ALA A 551 -34.36 35.47 -6.14
CA ALA A 551 -35.66 34.85 -5.94
C ALA A 551 -36.31 35.24 -4.61
N ILE A 552 -35.54 35.41 -3.54
CA ILE A 552 -36.05 35.94 -2.25
C ILE A 552 -36.51 37.40 -2.41
N GLY A 553 -35.86 38.20 -3.25
CA GLY A 553 -36.26 39.59 -3.53
C GLY A 553 -37.52 39.72 -4.38
N THR A 554 -37.72 38.83 -5.36
CA THR A 554 -38.85 38.88 -6.30
C THR A 554 -40.05 38.07 -5.81
N ASP A 555 -39.81 36.82 -5.45
CA ASP A 555 -40.85 35.82 -5.21
C ASP A 555 -41.01 35.48 -3.72
N LYS A 556 -40.15 36.02 -2.85
CA LYS A 556 -40.07 35.78 -1.38
C LYS A 556 -39.63 34.37 -0.97
N TYR A 557 -39.49 33.46 -1.93
CA TYR A 557 -39.01 32.09 -1.70
C TYR A 557 -38.27 31.57 -2.95
N ILE A 558 -37.58 30.45 -2.80
CA ILE A 558 -37.08 29.64 -3.93
C ILE A 558 -37.27 28.15 -3.63
N LEU A 559 -37.70 27.35 -4.62
CA LEU A 559 -37.77 25.91 -4.46
C LEU A 559 -36.36 25.32 -4.48
N GLU A 560 -36.05 24.41 -3.55
CA GLU A 560 -34.71 23.80 -3.48
C GLU A 560 -34.37 23.00 -4.76
N SER A 561 -35.37 22.52 -5.50
CA SER A 561 -35.20 21.87 -6.81
C SER A 561 -34.56 22.78 -7.85
N GLU A 562 -34.80 24.10 -7.78
CA GLU A 562 -34.23 25.07 -8.70
C GLU A 562 -32.73 25.28 -8.47
N LEU A 563 -32.25 24.95 -7.26
CA LEU A 563 -30.85 24.98 -6.88
C LEU A 563 -30.11 23.67 -7.20
N LYS A 564 -30.80 22.73 -7.86
CA LYS A 564 -30.33 21.36 -8.14
C LYS A 564 -30.51 20.97 -9.61
N LYS A 565 -30.53 21.95 -10.52
CA LYS A 565 -30.77 21.73 -11.97
C LYS A 565 -29.73 20.86 -12.65
N THR A 566 -28.50 20.84 -12.14
CA THR A 566 -27.41 19.96 -12.65
C THR A 566 -26.73 19.22 -11.50
N GLN A 567 -26.07 18.11 -11.79
CA GLN A 567 -25.32 17.36 -10.77
C GLN A 567 -24.24 18.21 -10.07
N LYS A 568 -23.57 19.09 -10.83
CA LYS A 568 -22.55 20.00 -10.29
C LYS A 568 -23.18 21.03 -9.35
N MET A 569 -24.29 21.62 -9.77
CA MET A 569 -25.02 22.61 -8.99
C MET A 569 -25.59 22.00 -7.70
N GLU A 570 -26.20 20.81 -7.80
CA GLU A 570 -26.72 20.07 -6.64
C GLU A 570 -25.61 19.74 -5.64
N LEU A 571 -24.44 19.29 -6.14
CA LEU A 571 -23.30 18.98 -5.27
C LEU A 571 -22.77 20.24 -4.58
N GLN A 572 -22.64 21.35 -5.31
CA GLN A 572 -22.17 22.62 -4.73
C GLN A 572 -23.15 23.15 -3.69
N TRP A 573 -24.45 23.19 -4.02
CA TRP A 573 -25.50 23.57 -3.08
C TRP A 573 -25.42 22.74 -1.80
N LYS A 574 -25.27 21.42 -1.90
CA LYS A 574 -25.12 20.55 -0.73
C LYS A 574 -23.86 20.79 0.12
N LYS A 575 -22.84 21.47 -0.42
CA LYS A 575 -21.60 21.82 0.31
C LYS A 575 -21.67 23.18 0.98
N SER A 576 -22.31 24.16 0.34
CA SER A 576 -22.33 25.56 0.80
C SER A 576 -23.70 26.08 1.23
N MET A 577 -24.75 25.24 1.22
CA MET A 577 -26.10 25.64 1.62
C MET A 577 -26.11 26.32 2.99
N GLN A 578 -25.48 25.74 4.01
CA GLN A 578 -25.54 26.32 5.34
C GLN A 578 -24.83 27.68 5.44
N GLU A 579 -23.71 27.85 4.74
CA GLU A 579 -23.01 29.13 4.61
C GLU A 579 -23.92 30.19 3.97
N ILE A 580 -24.60 29.84 2.87
CA ILE A 580 -25.55 30.74 2.19
C ILE A 580 -26.72 31.08 3.11
N LEU A 581 -27.27 30.10 3.83
CA LEU A 581 -28.39 30.32 4.74
C LEU A 581 -28.00 31.31 5.85
N ASN A 582 -26.84 31.11 6.46
CA ASN A 582 -26.35 31.97 7.54
C ASN A 582 -26.03 33.39 7.03
N ALA A 583 -25.41 33.52 5.85
CA ALA A 583 -24.97 34.81 5.32
C ALA A 583 -26.13 35.75 4.93
N TYR A 584 -27.29 35.19 4.59
CA TYR A 584 -28.45 35.94 4.09
C TYR A 584 -29.67 35.89 5.03
N ASP A 585 -29.49 35.38 6.26
CA ASP A 585 -30.56 35.15 7.24
C ASP A 585 -31.77 34.41 6.64
N LEU A 586 -31.47 33.21 6.13
CA LEU A 586 -32.44 32.35 5.47
C LEU A 586 -32.59 31.03 6.23
N LYS A 587 -33.77 30.41 6.07
CA LYS A 587 -34.07 29.08 6.58
C LYS A 587 -34.56 28.15 5.48
N ARG A 588 -34.18 26.88 5.60
CA ARG A 588 -34.66 25.78 4.77
C ARG A 588 -35.85 25.12 5.44
N VAL A 589 -37.03 25.20 4.83
CA VAL A 589 -38.27 24.69 5.41
C VAL A 589 -38.91 23.68 4.48
N ARG A 590 -39.46 22.60 5.03
CA ARG A 590 -40.28 21.67 4.25
C ARG A 590 -41.66 22.26 4.07
N LEU A 591 -42.17 22.32 2.83
CA LEU A 591 -43.53 22.77 2.59
C LEU A 591 -44.54 21.92 3.36
N ASN A 592 -45.60 22.58 3.79
CA ASN A 592 -46.82 21.97 4.30
C ASN A 592 -48.00 22.78 3.74
N LYS A 593 -49.24 22.39 4.08
CA LYS A 593 -50.43 23.08 3.59
C LYS A 593 -50.45 24.58 3.97
N GLN A 594 -50.00 24.91 5.18
CA GLN A 594 -49.97 26.27 5.70
C GLN A 594 -48.98 27.14 4.92
N ILE A 595 -47.71 26.71 4.83
CA ILE A 595 -46.65 27.47 4.14
C ILE A 595 -47.00 27.69 2.66
N LYS A 596 -47.62 26.69 2.01
CA LYS A 596 -48.08 26.86 0.63
C LYS A 596 -49.12 27.98 0.49
N ALA A 597 -50.07 28.06 1.42
CA ALA A 597 -51.06 29.12 1.42
C ALA A 597 -50.41 30.49 1.70
N ASP A 598 -49.53 30.56 2.71
CA ASP A 598 -48.87 31.81 3.13
C ASP A 598 -48.03 32.45 2.00
N PHE A 599 -47.37 31.62 1.18
CA PHE A 599 -46.51 32.07 0.08
C PHE A 599 -47.18 31.94 -1.31
N GLY A 600 -48.43 31.50 -1.40
CA GLY A 600 -49.12 31.30 -2.68
C GLY A 600 -48.48 30.24 -3.60
N ILE A 601 -47.86 29.20 -3.02
CA ILE A 601 -47.08 28.19 -3.76
C ILE A 601 -48.00 27.08 -4.28
N THR A 602 -48.03 26.88 -5.61
CA THR A 602 -48.91 25.92 -6.30
C THR A 602 -48.24 24.63 -6.76
N CYS A 603 -46.96 24.40 -6.44
CA CYS A 603 -46.24 23.19 -6.88
C CYS A 603 -46.83 21.89 -6.32
N GLU A 604 -46.60 20.77 -6.99
CA GLU A 604 -47.00 19.44 -6.50
C GLU A 604 -46.14 18.97 -5.32
N GLY A 605 -46.75 18.19 -4.41
CA GLY A 605 -46.06 17.59 -3.27
C GLY A 605 -45.62 18.58 -2.19
N TYR A 606 -44.64 18.20 -1.37
CA TYR A 606 -44.14 19.02 -0.25
C TYR A 606 -42.60 19.11 -0.27
N PRO A 607 -42.02 19.72 -1.34
CA PRO A 607 -40.59 19.92 -1.43
C PRO A 607 -40.07 20.89 -0.36
N PHE A 608 -38.75 20.99 -0.27
CA PHE A 608 -38.11 22.02 0.55
C PHE A 608 -38.04 23.34 -0.21
N VAL A 609 -38.20 24.41 0.55
CA VAL A 609 -38.07 25.80 0.09
C VAL A 609 -37.09 26.56 0.96
N ILE A 610 -36.45 27.55 0.36
CA ILE A 610 -35.63 28.53 1.07
C ILE A 610 -36.43 29.81 1.16
N VAL A 611 -36.52 30.36 2.38
CA VAL A 611 -37.25 31.58 2.73
C VAL A 611 -36.42 32.40 3.71
N ARG A 612 -36.75 33.67 3.91
CA ARG A 612 -36.17 34.45 5.03
C ARG A 612 -36.55 33.82 6.38
N SER A 613 -35.61 33.89 7.33
CA SER A 613 -35.77 33.37 8.70
C SER A 613 -37.00 33.90 9.42
#